data_AF-A0AAQ4ERI9-F1
#
_entry.id   AF-A0AAQ4ERI9-F1
#
_cell.length_a   1.000
_cell.length_b   1.000
_cell.length_c   1.000
_cell.angle_alpha   90.00
_cell.angle_beta   90.00
_cell.angle_gamma   90.00
#
_symmetry.space_group_name_H-M   'P 1'
#
loop_
_entity.id
_entity.type
_entity.pdbx_description
1 polymer ?
#
loop_
_entity_poly.entity_id
_entity_poly.type
_entity_poly.pdbx_seq_one_letter_code
_entity_poly.pdbx_strand_id
1 'polypeptide(L)'
;MSEESMKPWLDCQRAAALVKECFGFTAASVVELESYDDRNFRVELCREHSEWEKYPHGFVLKVVNWIDSQQTEFMESTTRLLLELSDEIPCQRPLLTAEGRFFATERFPIGAADSE
;
A
#
# COMPACT_ATOMS: atom_id res chain seq x y z
N MET A 1 -2.07 -10.83 -22.08
CA MET A 1 -2.16 -9.50 -21.44
C MET A 1 -0.77 -9.16 -20.94
N SER A 2 -0.25 -7.96 -21.18
CA SER A 2 1.04 -7.54 -20.62
C SER A 2 0.87 -7.16 -19.14
N GLU A 3 1.91 -7.29 -18.31
CA GLU A 3 1.89 -6.89 -16.89
C GLU A 3 1.44 -5.42 -16.72
N GLU A 4 1.82 -4.54 -17.64
CA GLU A 4 1.40 -3.14 -17.65
C GLU A 4 -0.12 -2.95 -17.78
N SER A 5 -0.84 -3.91 -18.37
CA SER A 5 -2.31 -3.85 -18.53
C SER A 5 -3.08 -4.22 -17.26
N MET A 6 -2.38 -4.61 -16.20
CA MET A 6 -2.99 -4.97 -14.90
C MET A 6 -2.63 -3.96 -13.80
N LYS A 7 -1.46 -3.32 -13.89
CA LYS A 7 -1.02 -2.33 -12.91
C LYS A 7 -1.88 -1.06 -12.94
N PRO A 8 -2.33 -0.56 -11.78
CA PRO A 8 -2.86 0.78 -11.70
C PRO A 8 -1.75 1.78 -12.01
N TRP A 9 -2.07 2.91 -12.62
CA TRP A 9 -1.13 4.01 -12.75
C TRP A 9 -1.20 4.91 -11.51
N LEU A 10 -0.07 5.08 -10.84
CA LEU A 10 0.16 6.14 -9.86
C LEU A 10 1.65 6.46 -9.74
N ASP A 11 1.96 7.69 -9.38
CA ASP A 11 3.31 8.15 -9.06
C ASP A 11 3.56 8.20 -7.54
N CYS A 12 4.79 8.54 -7.16
CA CYS A 12 5.17 8.66 -5.75
C CYS A 12 4.40 9.78 -5.02
N GLN A 13 3.97 10.84 -5.73
CA GLN A 13 3.20 11.93 -5.13
C GLN A 13 1.79 11.46 -4.75
N ARG A 14 1.11 10.73 -5.65
CA ARG A 14 -0.19 10.14 -5.37
C ARG A 14 -0.07 9.06 -4.28
N ALA A 15 0.99 8.24 -4.29
CA ALA A 15 1.24 7.28 -3.23
C ALA A 15 1.39 7.97 -1.85
N ALA A 16 2.12 9.07 -1.76
CA ALA A 16 2.23 9.87 -0.53
C ALA A 16 0.87 10.44 -0.08
N ALA A 17 0.04 10.89 -1.03
CA ALA A 17 -1.31 11.38 -0.73
C ALA A 17 -2.20 10.26 -0.16
N LEU A 18 -2.18 9.06 -0.75
CA LEU A 18 -2.93 7.90 -0.25
C LEU A 18 -2.52 7.50 1.16
N VAL A 19 -1.22 7.51 1.46
CA VAL A 19 -0.71 7.24 2.82
C VAL A 19 -1.30 8.22 3.84
N LYS A 20 -1.37 9.50 3.48
CA LYS A 20 -1.94 10.53 4.35
C LYS A 20 -3.46 10.42 4.48
N GLU A 21 -4.15 10.26 3.36
CA GLU A 21 -5.62 10.25 3.28
C GLU A 21 -6.21 8.99 3.89
N CYS A 22 -5.64 7.81 3.58
CA CYS A 22 -6.20 6.53 4.01
C CYS A 22 -5.61 6.04 5.34
N PHE A 23 -4.35 6.33 5.64
CA PHE A 23 -3.67 5.79 6.82
C PHE A 23 -3.31 6.84 7.87
N GLY A 24 -3.50 8.13 7.57
CA GLY A 24 -3.22 9.22 8.52
C GLY A 24 -1.73 9.53 8.71
N PHE A 25 -0.85 8.93 7.90
CA PHE A 25 0.60 9.10 8.02
C PHE A 25 1.12 10.22 7.12
N THR A 26 2.10 10.99 7.61
CA THR A 26 2.86 11.94 6.76
C THR A 26 4.21 11.35 6.37
N ALA A 27 4.38 11.07 5.08
CA ALA A 27 5.61 10.54 4.52
C ALA A 27 6.70 11.63 4.38
N ALA A 28 7.91 11.32 4.83
CA ALA A 28 9.12 12.08 4.54
C ALA A 28 9.69 11.73 3.15
N SER A 29 9.60 10.46 2.77
CA SER A 29 10.04 9.96 1.47
C SER A 29 9.13 8.83 0.98
N VAL A 30 8.94 8.77 -0.33
CA VAL A 30 8.22 7.68 -1.02
C VAL A 30 9.05 7.29 -2.24
N VAL A 31 9.36 5.99 -2.35
CA VAL A 31 10.15 5.44 -3.45
C VAL A 31 9.45 4.19 -3.99
N GLU A 32 9.18 4.16 -5.28
CA GLU A 32 8.63 2.96 -5.94
C GLU A 32 9.66 1.82 -5.93
N LEU A 33 9.19 0.62 -5.64
CA LEU A 33 9.96 -0.61 -5.61
C LEU A 33 9.65 -1.45 -6.85
N GLU A 34 10.62 -2.26 -7.27
CA GLU A 34 10.40 -3.27 -8.30
C GLU A 34 9.27 -4.22 -7.87
N SER A 35 8.32 -4.44 -8.77
CA SER A 35 7.08 -5.15 -8.51
C SER A 35 6.56 -5.82 -9.79
N TYR A 36 5.86 -6.94 -9.65
CA TYR A 36 5.35 -7.73 -10.77
C TYR A 36 4.00 -7.22 -11.27
N ASP A 37 2.88 -7.60 -10.64
CA ASP A 37 1.54 -7.20 -11.10
C ASP A 37 0.96 -6.00 -10.33
N ASP A 38 1.47 -5.77 -9.12
CA ASP A 38 1.06 -4.67 -8.24
C ASP A 38 2.00 -3.48 -8.36
N ARG A 39 1.72 -2.39 -7.63
CA ARG A 39 2.70 -1.33 -7.37
C ARG A 39 3.03 -1.25 -5.88
N ASN A 40 4.31 -1.27 -5.56
CA ASN A 40 4.82 -1.24 -4.19
C ASN A 40 5.66 0.02 -3.99
N PHE A 41 5.44 0.72 -2.88
CA PHE A 41 6.20 1.92 -2.53
C PHE A 41 6.76 1.78 -1.14
N ARG A 42 8.06 1.99 -0.98
CA ARG A 42 8.66 2.20 0.34
C ARG A 42 8.31 3.60 0.81
N VAL A 43 7.79 3.69 2.03
CA VAL A 43 7.34 4.93 2.66
C VAL A 43 8.12 5.10 3.95
N GLU A 44 8.84 6.21 4.11
CA GLU A 44 9.48 6.58 5.38
C GLU A 44 8.69 7.72 6.03
N LEU A 45 8.49 7.64 7.34
CA LEU A 45 7.77 8.67 8.08
C LEU A 45 8.66 9.85 8.45
N CYS A 46 8.07 11.05 8.53
CA CYS A 46 8.72 12.19 9.18
C CYS A 46 9.06 11.86 10.63
N ARG A 47 10.22 12.31 11.12
CA ARG A 47 10.67 12.05 12.50
C ARG A 47 9.75 12.68 13.54
N GLU A 48 9.07 13.74 13.17
CA GLU A 48 8.11 14.47 14.00
C GLU A 48 6.74 13.78 14.08
N HIS A 49 6.52 12.70 13.31
CA HIS A 49 5.28 11.95 13.35
C HIS A 49 5.16 11.14 14.64
N SER A 50 3.98 11.15 15.26
CA SER A 50 3.74 10.47 16.55
C SER A 50 4.02 8.96 16.51
N GLU A 51 3.79 8.31 15.36
CA GLU A 51 4.08 6.88 15.17
C GLU A 51 5.47 6.58 14.59
N TRP A 52 6.36 7.57 14.45
CA TRP A 52 7.70 7.34 13.89
C TRP A 52 8.49 6.29 14.67
N GLU A 53 8.45 6.33 16.01
CA GLU A 53 9.18 5.37 16.86
C GLU A 53 8.72 3.92 16.66
N LYS A 54 7.47 3.72 16.24
CA LYS A 54 6.90 2.39 15.95
C LYS A 54 7.32 1.88 14.57
N TYR A 55 7.59 2.80 13.64
CA TYR A 55 7.98 2.51 12.26
C TYR A 55 9.25 3.28 11.85
N PRO A 56 10.38 3.09 12.57
CA PRO A 56 11.59 3.90 12.36
C PRO A 56 12.24 3.66 10.99
N HIS A 57 11.89 2.55 10.34
CA HIS A 57 12.33 2.18 8.99
C HIS A 57 11.21 2.32 7.94
N GLY A 58 10.07 2.87 8.34
CA GLY A 58 8.91 3.02 7.46
C GLY A 58 8.14 1.73 7.23
N PHE A 59 7.39 1.70 6.14
CA PHE A 59 6.57 0.57 5.70
C PHE A 59 6.46 0.53 4.17
N VAL A 60 5.77 -0.48 3.65
CA VAL A 60 5.47 -0.60 2.23
C VAL A 60 3.99 -0.32 2.00
N LEU A 61 3.68 0.68 1.18
CA LEU A 61 2.35 0.83 0.59
C LEU A 61 2.27 -0.10 -0.63
N LYS A 62 1.31 -1.02 -0.61
CA LYS A 62 1.00 -1.88 -1.73
C LYS A 62 -0.33 -1.45 -2.37
N VAL A 63 -0.31 -1.17 -3.66
CA VAL A 63 -1.51 -0.91 -4.47
C VAL A 63 -1.72 -2.13 -5.38
N VAL A 64 -2.78 -2.88 -5.07
CA VAL A 64 -3.11 -4.14 -5.75
C VAL A 64 -3.62 -3.87 -7.16
N ASN A 65 -3.28 -4.76 -8.10
CA ASN A 65 -3.78 -4.73 -9.47
C ASN A 65 -5.32 -4.78 -9.55
N TRP A 66 -5.88 -4.33 -10.67
CA TRP A 66 -7.34 -4.15 -10.79
C TRP A 66 -8.13 -5.47 -10.78
N ILE A 67 -7.50 -6.60 -11.11
CA ILE A 67 -8.13 -7.93 -11.15
C ILE A 67 -8.26 -8.44 -9.72
N ASP A 68 -7.14 -8.48 -8.99
CA ASP A 68 -7.10 -9.00 -7.62
C ASP A 68 -7.81 -8.06 -6.64
N SER A 69 -7.85 -6.75 -6.91
CA SER A 69 -8.59 -5.79 -6.09
C SER A 69 -10.10 -6.04 -6.07
N GLN A 70 -10.64 -6.85 -6.99
CA GLN A 70 -12.06 -7.27 -6.96
C GLN A 70 -12.33 -8.39 -5.96
N GLN A 71 -11.30 -9.07 -5.47
CA GLN A 71 -11.41 -10.22 -4.56
C GLN A 71 -11.30 -9.79 -3.10
N THR A 72 -12.15 -8.84 -2.68
CA THR A 72 -12.04 -8.18 -1.37
C THR A 72 -12.12 -9.16 -0.20
N GLU A 73 -13.02 -10.15 -0.24
CA GLU A 73 -13.17 -11.15 0.82
C GLU A 73 -11.90 -12.01 1.01
N PHE A 74 -11.25 -12.38 -0.12
CA PHE A 74 -10.00 -13.12 -0.09
C PHE A 74 -8.85 -12.27 0.48
N MET A 75 -8.78 -10.99 0.08
CA MET A 75 -7.80 -10.05 0.60
C MET A 75 -7.97 -9.81 2.10
N GLU A 76 -9.21 -9.59 2.57
CA GLU A 76 -9.50 -9.41 4.00
C GLU A 76 -9.12 -10.64 4.81
N SER A 77 -9.49 -11.83 4.33
CA SER A 77 -9.18 -13.10 5.00
C SER A 77 -7.68 -13.34 5.10
N THR A 78 -6.95 -13.10 4.01
CA THR A 78 -5.49 -13.27 3.97
C THR A 78 -4.79 -12.22 4.83
N THR A 79 -5.25 -10.97 4.82
CA THR A 79 -4.66 -9.91 5.63
C THR A 79 -4.91 -10.15 7.12
N ARG A 80 -6.11 -10.62 7.49
CA ARG A 80 -6.42 -11.02 8.86
C ARG A 80 -5.50 -12.16 9.31
N LEU A 81 -5.34 -13.20 8.49
CA LEU A 81 -4.42 -14.30 8.79
C LEU A 81 -3.00 -13.79 9.04
N LEU A 82 -2.48 -12.91 8.17
CA LEU A 82 -1.14 -12.32 8.35
C LEU A 82 -1.04 -11.50 9.64
N LEU A 83 -2.07 -10.74 10.00
CA LEU A 83 -2.09 -9.97 11.23
C LEU A 83 -1.99 -10.90 12.45
N GLU A 84 -2.79 -11.96 12.52
CA GLU A 84 -2.74 -12.91 13.65
C GLU A 84 -1.40 -13.66 13.70
N LEU A 85 -0.88 -14.09 12.54
CA LEU A 85 0.41 -14.79 12.49
C LEU A 85 1.59 -13.89 12.87
N SER A 86 1.49 -12.57 12.65
CA SER A 86 2.58 -11.64 12.92
C SER A 86 2.94 -11.49 14.41
N ASP A 87 2.06 -11.96 15.30
CA ASP A 87 2.34 -11.99 16.74
C ASP A 87 3.19 -13.21 17.15
N GLU A 88 3.23 -14.27 16.35
CA GLU A 88 3.95 -15.52 16.67
C GLU A 88 5.08 -15.86 15.69
N ILE A 89 4.95 -15.46 14.42
CA ILE A 89 5.87 -15.79 13.34
C ILE A 89 6.50 -14.50 12.80
N PRO A 90 7.83 -14.46 12.61
CA PRO A 90 8.50 -13.33 11.96
C PRO A 90 8.00 -13.16 10.51
N CYS A 91 6.99 -12.32 10.33
CA CYS A 91 6.41 -11.96 9.05
C CYS A 91 6.05 -10.47 9.03
N GLN A 92 5.55 -10.00 7.87
CA GLN A 92 5.11 -8.61 7.73
C GLN A 92 3.80 -8.40 8.46
N ARG A 93 3.73 -7.41 9.35
CA ARG A 93 2.50 -7.01 10.03
C ARG A 93 1.70 -6.01 9.17
N PRO A 94 0.46 -6.31 8.76
CA PRO A 94 -0.39 -5.35 8.07
C PRO A 94 -0.73 -4.14 8.95
N LEU A 95 -0.83 -2.96 8.32
CA LEU A 95 -1.29 -1.73 8.97
C LEU A 95 -2.75 -1.47 8.63
N LEU A 96 -3.53 -1.09 9.63
CA LEU A 96 -4.92 -0.69 9.43
C LEU A 96 -4.99 0.75 8.90
N THR A 97 -6.03 1.04 8.13
CA THR A 97 -6.38 2.41 7.72
C THR A 97 -6.79 3.24 8.94
N ALA A 98 -6.91 4.56 8.76
CA ALA A 98 -7.37 5.48 9.81
C ALA A 98 -8.79 5.12 10.33
N GLU A 99 -9.61 4.47 9.50
CA GLU A 99 -10.93 3.97 9.88
C GLU A 99 -10.93 2.54 10.46
N GLY A 100 -9.75 1.95 10.66
CA GLY A 100 -9.61 0.60 11.23
C GLY A 100 -9.89 -0.54 10.24
N ARG A 101 -9.83 -0.29 8.93
CA ARG A 101 -9.97 -1.33 7.89
C ARG A 101 -8.61 -1.88 7.45
N PHE A 102 -8.60 -3.02 6.76
CA PHE A 102 -7.36 -3.61 6.23
C PHE A 102 -6.82 -2.89 5.00
N PHE A 103 -7.70 -2.27 4.20
CA PHE A 103 -7.33 -1.52 3.00
C PHE A 103 -8.38 -0.46 2.69
N ALA A 104 -8.02 0.46 1.80
CA ALA A 104 -8.92 1.40 1.16
C ALA A 104 -9.04 1.07 -0.33
N THR A 105 -10.16 1.44 -0.95
CA THR A 105 -10.40 1.23 -2.38
C THR A 105 -10.45 2.57 -3.09
N GLU A 106 -9.63 2.70 -4.14
CA GLU A 106 -9.48 3.91 -4.94
C GLU A 106 -9.53 3.56 -6.43
N ARG A 107 -9.86 4.53 -7.28
CA ARG A 107 -9.89 4.34 -8.74
C ARG A 107 -8.66 4.97 -9.39
N PHE A 108 -7.99 4.21 -10.23
CA PHE A 108 -6.81 4.64 -10.97
C PHE A 108 -6.97 4.35 -12.47
N PRO A 109 -6.31 5.12 -13.35
CA PRO A 109 -6.02 4.67 -14.70
C PRO A 109 -5.19 3.38 -14.67
N ILE A 110 -5.12 2.64 -15.77
CA ILE A 110 -4.22 1.49 -15.93
C ILE A 110 -2.98 1.95 -16.71
N GLY A 111 -1.80 1.44 -16.36
CA GLY A 111 -0.58 1.64 -17.15
C GLY A 111 0.30 2.81 -16.70
N ALA A 112 0.72 3.64 -17.65
CA ALA A 112 1.60 4.80 -17.47
C ALA A 112 0.84 6.12 -17.66
N ALA A 113 1.42 7.24 -17.20
CA ALA A 113 0.89 8.56 -17.47
C ALA A 113 0.96 8.75 -18.98
N ASP A 114 -0.20 8.88 -19.61
CA ASP A 114 -0.40 9.10 -21.04
C ASP A 114 -0.25 7.83 -21.91
N SER A 115 -1.35 7.10 -22.03
CA SER A 115 -1.76 6.55 -23.33
C SER A 115 -3.06 7.24 -23.72
N GLU A 116 -2.93 8.42 -24.36
CA GLU A 116 -3.96 8.94 -25.27
C GLU A 116 -4.12 8.02 -26.48
#